data_AF-A0A1A8ICK9-F1
#
_entry.id   AF-A0A1A8ICK9-F1
#
_cell.length_a   1.000
_cell.length_b   1.000
_cell.length_c   1.000
_cell.angle_alpha   90.00
_cell.angle_beta   90.00
_cell.angle_gamma   90.00
#
_symmetry.space_group_name_H-M   'P 1'
#
loop_
_entity.id
_entity.type
_entity.pdbx_description
1 polymer ?
#
loop_
_entity_poly.entity_id
_entity_poly.type
_entity_poly.pdbx_seq_one_letter_code
_entity_poly.pdbx_strand_id
1 'polypeptide(L)'
;LVCISSITNTTNIHIGAHRVPQASCRDCELEEGSSSKDTLETFCRSDFVVKLRLTRLKYSPASLAQFSLAAKLDVLKHGPLLGGQLRSCIELWLERDATCVHNMTRKHPRGGTFLVTGTVQGEHLVVSKAYAWQRGDKNLMAATRRWKSHKCRH
;
A
#
# COMPACT_ATOMS: atom_id res chain seq x y z
N LEU A 1 15.67 -7.34 13.75
CA LEU A 1 15.32 -6.67 12.47
C LEU A 1 15.82 -5.24 12.59
N VAL A 2 16.76 -4.85 11.73
CA VAL A 2 17.44 -3.55 11.81
C VAL A 2 16.70 -2.60 10.86
N CYS A 3 16.07 -1.56 11.39
CA CYS A 3 15.47 -0.50 10.60
C CYS A 3 16.29 0.78 10.83
N ILE A 4 16.86 1.33 9.76
CA ILE A 4 17.67 2.56 9.83
C ILE A 4 16.74 3.75 9.62
N SER A 5 16.45 4.49 10.69
CA SER A 5 15.60 5.69 10.70
C SER A 5 16.17 6.83 9.85
N SER A 6 15.30 7.69 9.31
CA SER A 6 15.70 8.90 8.57
C SER A 6 16.23 9.98 9.51
N ILE A 7 17.44 10.48 9.23
CA ILE A 7 17.98 11.69 9.86
C ILE A 7 17.38 12.90 9.13
N THR A 8 16.57 13.71 9.81
CA THR A 8 16.11 14.99 9.28
C THR A 8 17.15 16.08 9.54
N ASN A 9 17.78 16.51 8.44
CA ASN A 9 18.42 17.80 8.17
C ASN A 9 19.53 18.33 9.12
N THR A 10 20.77 18.27 8.60
CA THR A 10 21.64 19.46 8.58
C THR A 10 22.59 19.40 7.38
N THR A 11 22.36 20.30 6.42
CA THR A 11 23.35 20.93 5.54
C THR A 11 24.64 20.14 5.22
N ASN A 12 24.72 19.53 4.03
CA ASN A 12 25.88 19.81 3.18
C ASN A 12 25.64 19.41 1.71
N ILE A 13 26.04 20.35 0.86
CA ILE A 13 26.28 20.24 -0.58
C ILE A 13 27.19 19.03 -0.81
N HIS A 14 26.89 18.14 -1.77
CA HIS A 14 27.89 17.55 -2.67
C HIS A 14 27.23 16.76 -3.81
N ILE A 15 27.80 17.01 -4.99
CA ILE A 15 27.48 16.50 -6.32
C ILE A 15 27.65 14.97 -6.38
N GLY A 16 26.70 14.25 -6.99
CA GLY A 16 26.95 12.91 -7.55
C GLY A 16 26.43 11.67 -6.81
N ALA A 17 25.51 11.77 -5.85
CA ALA A 17 25.01 10.58 -5.15
C ALA A 17 23.80 9.94 -5.86
N HIS A 18 23.96 8.71 -6.36
CA HIS A 18 22.84 7.83 -6.63
C HIS A 18 21.94 7.78 -5.39
N ARG A 19 20.73 8.36 -5.48
CA ARG A 19 19.73 8.30 -4.42
C ARG A 19 19.33 6.85 -4.22
N VAL A 20 19.97 6.20 -3.26
CA VAL A 20 19.54 4.89 -2.76
C VAL A 20 18.09 5.05 -2.29
N PRO A 21 17.16 4.14 -2.65
CA PRO A 21 15.79 4.20 -2.16
C PRO A 21 15.80 4.29 -0.63
N GLN A 22 15.18 5.34 -0.09
CA GLN A 22 15.01 5.49 1.34
C GLN A 22 14.22 4.29 1.86
N ALA A 23 14.80 3.51 2.77
CA ALA A 23 14.08 2.47 3.48
C ALA A 23 12.98 3.14 4.32
N SER A 24 11.72 2.91 3.97
CA SER A 24 10.59 3.33 4.79
C SER A 24 10.52 2.41 6.00
N CYS A 25 10.92 2.88 7.19
CA CYS A 25 10.76 2.15 8.44
C CYS A 25 9.29 2.04 8.91
N ARG A 26 8.33 2.34 8.03
CA ARG A 26 6.92 2.03 8.27
C ARG A 26 6.66 0.67 7.67
N ASP A 27 6.88 -0.37 8.46
CA ASP A 27 6.35 -1.69 8.14
C ASP A 27 4.83 -1.57 8.17
N CYS A 28 4.18 -1.75 7.03
CA CYS A 28 2.73 -1.75 7.03
C CYS A 28 2.25 -2.97 7.84
N GLU A 29 1.29 -2.73 8.72
CA GLU A 29 0.58 -3.80 9.40
C GLU A 29 -0.81 -3.97 8.80
N LEU A 30 -1.35 -5.17 9.00
CA LEU A 30 -2.72 -5.47 8.68
C LEU A 30 -3.61 -4.87 9.76
N GLU A 31 -4.30 -3.78 9.40
CA GLU A 31 -5.14 -2.99 10.28
C GLU A 31 -6.56 -3.57 10.34
N GLU A 32 -7.19 -3.44 11.51
CA GLU A 32 -8.62 -3.66 11.67
C GLU A 32 -9.34 -2.31 11.55
N GLY A 33 -10.40 -2.25 10.74
CA GLY A 33 -11.22 -1.05 10.60
C GLY A 33 -12.00 -0.75 11.88
N SER A 34 -11.36 -0.17 12.89
CA SER A 34 -11.99 0.13 14.19
C SER A 34 -13.17 1.10 14.07
N SER A 35 -13.09 2.05 13.12
CA SER A 35 -14.13 3.04 12.85
C SER A 35 -14.14 3.46 11.38
N SER A 36 -15.33 3.50 10.79
CA SER A 36 -15.50 3.98 9.40
C SER A 36 -15.03 5.43 9.21
N LYS A 37 -15.11 6.27 10.25
CA LYS A 37 -14.63 7.66 10.22
C LYS A 37 -13.11 7.71 10.11
N ASP A 38 -12.41 6.93 10.94
CA ASP A 38 -10.95 6.93 10.99
C ASP A 38 -10.35 6.32 9.71
N THR A 39 -11.04 5.34 9.13
CA THR A 39 -10.72 4.80 7.81
C THR A 39 -10.87 5.86 6.71
N LEU A 40 -11.93 6.68 6.73
CA LEU A 40 -12.11 7.77 5.76
C LEU A 40 -11.04 8.86 5.92
N GLU A 41 -10.70 9.24 7.15
CA GLU A 41 -9.60 10.17 7.44
C GLU A 41 -8.26 9.65 6.91
N THR A 42 -8.03 8.33 7.03
CA THR A 42 -6.87 7.67 6.44
C THR A 42 -6.87 7.83 4.92
N PHE A 43 -8.00 7.58 4.24
CA PHE A 43 -8.12 7.75 2.79
C PHE A 43 -7.86 9.19 2.35
N CYS A 44 -8.28 10.17 3.17
CA CYS A 44 -8.01 11.57 2.91
C CYS A 44 -6.52 11.90 2.91
N ARG A 45 -5.77 11.38 3.89
CA ARG A 45 -4.33 11.65 4.07
C ARG A 45 -3.41 10.90 3.09
N SER A 46 -3.89 9.80 2.52
CA SER A 46 -3.12 9.00 1.57
C SER A 46 -3.22 9.51 0.14
N ASP A 47 -2.20 9.33 -0.67
CA ASP A 47 -2.25 9.68 -2.09
C ASP A 47 -3.13 8.71 -2.87
N PHE A 48 -3.02 7.40 -2.58
CA PHE A 48 -3.77 6.36 -3.25
C PHE A 48 -4.53 5.47 -2.26
N VAL A 49 -5.65 4.92 -2.75
CA VAL A 49 -6.46 3.93 -2.05
C VAL A 49 -6.95 2.93 -3.09
N VAL A 50 -6.55 1.67 -2.95
CA VAL A 50 -6.86 0.63 -3.93
C VAL A 50 -7.23 -0.67 -3.24
N LYS A 51 -8.30 -1.28 -3.73
CA LYS A 51 -8.68 -2.64 -3.35
C LYS A 51 -8.13 -3.58 -4.41
N LEU A 52 -7.29 -4.50 -3.95
CA LEU A 52 -6.58 -5.46 -4.77
C LEU A 52 -6.89 -6.90 -4.32
N ARG A 53 -6.76 -7.84 -5.24
CA ARG A 53 -6.86 -9.27 -4.94
C ARG A 53 -5.55 -9.95 -5.29
N LEU A 54 -4.98 -10.61 -4.29
CA LEU A 54 -3.76 -11.38 -4.39
C LEU A 54 -4.06 -12.86 -4.46
N THR A 55 -3.28 -13.56 -5.27
CA THR A 55 -3.25 -15.02 -5.35
C THR A 55 -1.83 -15.51 -5.12
N ARG A 56 -1.66 -16.53 -4.26
CA ARG A 56 -0.34 -17.09 -4.02
C ARG A 56 0.22 -17.68 -5.31
N LEU A 57 1.44 -17.29 -5.67
CA LEU A 57 2.17 -17.92 -6.76
C LEU A 57 2.74 -19.26 -6.30
N LYS A 58 2.86 -20.20 -7.24
CA LYS A 58 3.77 -21.33 -7.04
C LYS A 58 5.19 -20.76 -7.11
N TYR A 59 6.05 -21.19 -6.19
CA TYR A 59 7.43 -20.73 -6.14
C TYR A 59 8.09 -20.85 -7.53
N SER A 60 8.68 -19.76 -8.01
CA SER A 60 9.41 -19.70 -9.26
C SER A 60 10.76 -19.02 -9.00
N PRO A 61 11.89 -19.57 -9.45
CA PRO A 61 13.20 -18.93 -9.32
C PRO A 61 13.29 -17.58 -10.06
N ALA A 62 12.38 -17.32 -11.01
CA ALA A 62 12.40 -16.14 -11.87
C ALA A 62 11.71 -14.90 -11.26
N SER A 63 10.96 -15.05 -10.16
CA SER A 63 10.28 -13.92 -9.50
C SER A 63 10.41 -14.02 -7.99
N LEU A 64 10.80 -12.92 -7.37
CA LEU A 64 10.84 -12.78 -5.90
C LEU A 64 9.43 -12.57 -5.31
N ALA A 65 8.44 -12.22 -6.15
CA ALA A 65 7.07 -12.03 -5.70
C ALA A 65 6.42 -13.37 -5.31
N GLN A 66 5.90 -13.43 -4.09
CA GLN A 66 5.17 -14.60 -3.58
C GLN A 66 3.68 -14.60 -4.00
N PHE A 67 3.19 -13.46 -4.47
CA PHE A 67 1.79 -13.24 -4.81
C PHE A 67 1.67 -12.52 -6.14
N SER A 68 0.67 -12.92 -6.92
CA SER A 68 0.27 -12.21 -8.14
C SER A 68 -0.96 -11.36 -7.90
N LEU A 69 -1.04 -10.28 -8.67
CA LEU A 69 -2.15 -9.35 -8.66
C LEU A 69 -3.22 -9.76 -9.68
N ALA A 70 -4.47 -9.86 -9.26
CA ALA A 70 -5.60 -10.10 -10.16
C ALA A 70 -5.71 -9.01 -11.25
N ALA A 71 -6.28 -9.36 -12.41
CA ALA A 71 -6.38 -8.44 -13.55
C ALA A 71 -7.12 -7.13 -13.21
N LYS A 72 -8.19 -7.23 -12.41
CA LYS A 72 -9.00 -6.09 -11.99
C LYS A 72 -8.51 -5.50 -10.67
N LEU A 73 -8.31 -4.18 -10.67
CA LEU A 73 -8.11 -3.35 -9.50
C LEU A 73 -9.35 -2.48 -9.29
N ASP A 74 -9.87 -2.41 -8.06
CA ASP A 74 -10.89 -1.41 -7.71
C ASP A 74 -10.18 -0.21 -7.08
N VAL A 75 -9.98 0.85 -7.85
CA VAL A 75 -9.30 2.07 -7.37
C VAL A 75 -10.32 3.02 -6.76
N LEU A 76 -10.10 3.40 -5.51
CA LEU A 76 -10.90 4.39 -4.80
C LEU A 76 -10.30 5.79 -4.94
N LYS A 77 -8.96 5.89 -4.90
CA LYS A 77 -8.21 7.14 -5.05
C LYS A 77 -6.95 6.87 -5.88
N HIS A 78 -6.79 7.60 -6.99
CA HIS A 78 -5.65 7.44 -7.91
C HIS A 78 -4.40 8.23 -7.47
N GLY A 79 -4.59 9.32 -6.72
CA GLY A 79 -3.49 10.20 -6.35
C GLY A 79 -2.88 10.91 -7.56
N PRO A 80 -1.58 11.26 -7.52
CA PRO A 80 -0.88 11.95 -8.61
C PRO A 80 -0.51 11.04 -9.78
N LEU A 81 -0.83 9.74 -9.73
CA LEU A 81 -0.45 8.77 -10.76
C LEU A 81 -1.34 8.91 -12.00
N LEU A 82 -0.71 8.84 -13.18
CA LEU A 82 -1.42 8.89 -14.45
C LEU A 82 -2.14 7.56 -14.72
N GLY A 83 -3.21 7.61 -15.53
CA GLY A 83 -4.07 6.46 -15.81
C GLY A 83 -3.29 5.24 -16.31
N GLY A 84 -3.38 4.13 -15.55
CA GLY A 84 -2.70 2.87 -15.86
C GLY A 84 -1.40 2.61 -15.08
N GLN A 85 -0.69 3.65 -14.62
CA GLN A 85 0.58 3.50 -13.91
C GLN A 85 0.43 2.77 -12.56
N LEU A 86 -0.69 3.01 -11.87
CA LEU A 86 -0.94 2.43 -10.55
C LEU A 86 -0.80 0.90 -10.53
N ARG A 87 -1.19 0.21 -11.60
CA ARG A 87 -1.03 -1.25 -11.67
C ARG A 87 0.44 -1.64 -11.64
N SER A 88 1.25 -1.08 -12.53
CA SER A 88 2.68 -1.37 -12.61
C SER A 88 3.42 -1.00 -11.32
N CYS A 89 3.05 0.11 -10.69
CA CYS A 89 3.61 0.50 -9.39
C CYS A 89 3.22 -0.48 -8.26
N ILE A 90 2.01 -1.05 -8.27
CA ILE A 90 1.60 -2.10 -7.31
C ILE A 90 2.39 -3.39 -7.58
N GLU A 91 2.55 -3.79 -8.84
CA GLU A 91 3.31 -5.00 -9.20
C GLU A 91 4.77 -4.87 -8.75
N LEU A 92 5.41 -3.73 -8.99
CA LEU A 92 6.75 -3.42 -8.49
C LEU A 92 6.83 -3.41 -6.95
N TRP A 93 5.80 -2.89 -6.28
CA TRP A 93 5.72 -2.92 -4.82
C TRP A 93 5.64 -4.36 -4.28
N LEU A 94 4.85 -5.24 -4.92
CA LEU A 94 4.74 -6.66 -4.54
C LEU A 94 6.08 -7.42 -4.67
N GLU A 95 6.94 -7.01 -5.60
CA GLU A 95 8.26 -7.60 -5.80
C GLU A 95 9.32 -7.08 -4.81
N ARG A 96 9.23 -5.81 -4.39
CA ARG A 96 10.29 -5.13 -3.63
C ARG A 96 10.04 -5.03 -2.13
N ASP A 97 8.78 -4.90 -1.70
CA ASP A 97 8.42 -4.69 -0.30
C ASP A 97 7.99 -6.00 0.37
N ALA A 98 8.98 -6.89 0.54
CA ALA A 98 8.74 -8.21 1.10
C ALA A 98 8.15 -8.14 2.52
N THR A 99 8.50 -7.13 3.32
CA THR A 99 8.05 -7.00 4.72
C THR A 99 6.58 -6.66 4.82
N CYS A 100 6.12 -5.59 4.14
CA CYS A 100 4.71 -5.20 4.17
C CYS A 100 3.82 -6.27 3.53
N VAL A 101 4.27 -6.86 2.41
CA VAL A 101 3.56 -7.97 1.76
C VAL A 101 3.47 -9.18 2.69
N HIS A 102 4.56 -9.54 3.37
CA HIS A 102 4.56 -10.63 4.35
C HIS A 102 3.61 -10.34 5.51
N ASN A 103 3.67 -9.15 6.10
CA ASN A 103 2.83 -8.76 7.22
C ASN A 103 1.34 -8.84 6.86
N MET A 104 0.96 -8.35 5.68
CA MET A 104 -0.41 -8.42 5.18
C MET A 104 -0.86 -9.87 4.91
N THR A 105 0.05 -10.72 4.42
CA THR A 105 -0.30 -12.07 3.95
C THR A 105 -0.03 -13.19 4.95
N ARG A 106 0.60 -12.92 6.11
CA ARG A 106 0.93 -13.92 7.14
C ARG A 106 -0.27 -14.73 7.64
N LYS A 107 -1.45 -14.10 7.76
CA LYS A 107 -2.72 -14.74 8.13
C LYS A 107 -3.54 -15.20 6.90
N HIS A 108 -3.02 -14.99 5.69
CA HIS A 108 -3.68 -15.25 4.41
C HIS A 108 -2.74 -15.97 3.43
N PRO A 109 -2.27 -17.19 3.75
CA PRO A 109 -1.20 -17.87 3.00
C PRO A 109 -1.57 -18.21 1.55
N ARG A 110 -2.87 -18.28 1.22
CA ARG A 110 -3.38 -18.52 -0.14
C ARG A 110 -3.57 -17.24 -0.95
N GLY A 111 -3.31 -16.08 -0.36
CA GLY A 111 -3.73 -14.78 -0.87
C GLY A 111 -5.09 -14.38 -0.30
N GLY A 112 -5.62 -13.26 -0.80
CA GLY A 112 -6.80 -12.61 -0.23
C GLY A 112 -7.15 -11.35 -0.98
N THR A 113 -8.22 -10.69 -0.55
CA THR A 113 -8.57 -9.35 -1.03
C THR A 113 -8.18 -8.36 0.07
N PHE A 114 -7.51 -7.29 -0.32
CA PHE A 114 -7.00 -6.30 0.60
C PHE A 114 -7.31 -4.91 0.08
N LEU A 115 -7.52 -3.97 1.01
CA LEU A 115 -7.50 -2.55 0.70
C LEU A 115 -6.17 -1.99 1.18
N VAL A 116 -5.39 -1.42 0.28
CA VAL A 116 -4.08 -0.84 0.61
C VAL A 116 -4.07 0.65 0.29
N THR A 117 -3.32 1.40 1.09
CA THR A 117 -3.25 2.86 0.99
C THR A 117 -1.89 3.36 1.44
N GLY A 118 -1.48 4.51 0.92
CA GLY A 118 -0.13 5.03 1.12
C GLY A 118 0.15 6.30 0.32
N THR A 119 1.42 6.61 0.17
CA THR A 119 1.90 7.78 -0.58
C THR A 119 2.60 7.38 -1.87
N VAL A 120 2.67 8.31 -2.81
CA VAL A 120 3.38 8.15 -4.09
C VAL A 120 4.68 8.94 -4.02
N GLN A 121 5.81 8.28 -4.24
CA GLN A 121 7.13 8.90 -4.28
C GLN A 121 7.77 8.67 -5.65
N GLY A 122 7.56 9.62 -6.57
CA GLY A 122 7.93 9.44 -7.98
C GLY A 122 7.13 8.30 -8.60
N GLU A 123 7.82 7.25 -9.07
CA GLU A 123 7.21 6.06 -9.67
C GLU A 123 7.00 4.91 -8.67
N HIS A 124 7.25 5.14 -7.38
CA HIS A 124 7.13 4.12 -6.34
C HIS A 124 5.97 4.38 -5.39
N LEU A 125 5.34 3.30 -4.92
CA LEU A 125 4.36 3.35 -3.85
C LEU A 125 5.03 3.07 -2.52
N VAL A 126 4.68 3.87 -1.52
CA VAL A 126 4.98 3.57 -0.12
C VAL A 126 3.66 3.23 0.56
N VAL A 127 3.36 1.93 0.68
CA VAL A 127 2.16 1.45 1.37
C VAL A 127 2.34 1.66 2.88
N SER A 128 1.43 2.41 3.49
CA SER A 128 1.48 2.74 4.92
C SER A 128 0.45 1.98 5.74
N LYS A 129 -0.68 1.61 5.14
CA LYS A 129 -1.75 0.83 5.79
C LYS A 129 -2.36 -0.19 4.82
N ALA A 130 -2.70 -1.35 5.36
CA ALA A 130 -3.40 -2.41 4.64
C ALA A 130 -4.55 -2.95 5.51
N TYR A 131 -5.67 -3.28 4.89
CA TYR A 131 -6.85 -3.86 5.55
C TYR A 131 -7.25 -5.14 4.85
N ALA A 132 -7.57 -6.20 5.62
CA ALA A 132 -8.14 -7.40 5.05
C ALA A 132 -9.59 -7.13 4.63
N TRP A 133 -9.92 -7.38 3.37
CA TRP A 133 -11.29 -7.21 2.89
C TRP A 133 -12.11 -8.46 3.22
N GLN A 134 -12.83 -8.41 4.34
CA GLN A 134 -13.72 -9.49 4.78
C GLN A 134 -15.18 -9.04 4.79
N ARG A 135 -16.09 -9.95 4.44
CA ARG A 135 -17.54 -9.68 4.40
C ARG A 135 -18.12 -9.22 5.75
N GLY A 136 -17.45 -9.54 6.86
CA GLY A 136 -17.86 -9.15 8.21
C GLY A 136 -17.41 -7.75 8.64
N ASP A 137 -16.46 -7.12 7.93
CA ASP A 137 -15.93 -5.81 8.32
C ASP A 137 -16.87 -4.68 7.89
N LYS A 138 -17.84 -4.38 8.76
CA LYS A 138 -18.87 -3.36 8.54
C LYS A 138 -18.27 -1.97 8.37
N ASN A 139 -17.21 -1.65 9.10
CA ASN A 139 -16.60 -0.32 9.11
C ASN A 139 -15.83 -0.04 7.82
N LEU A 140 -15.00 -0.98 7.38
CA LEU A 140 -14.23 -0.87 6.14
C LEU A 140 -15.16 -0.79 4.91
N MET A 141 -16.21 -1.61 4.90
CA MET A 141 -17.23 -1.56 3.85
C MET A 141 -18.00 -0.23 3.85
N ALA A 142 -18.38 0.27 5.03
CA ALA A 142 -19.07 1.56 5.15
C ALA A 142 -18.19 2.72 4.66
N ALA A 143 -16.91 2.75 5.06
CA ALA A 143 -15.95 3.74 4.61
C ALA A 143 -15.78 3.72 3.09
N THR A 144 -15.57 2.53 2.52
CA THR A 144 -15.40 2.34 1.07
C THR A 144 -16.63 2.80 0.27
N ARG A 145 -17.84 2.52 0.76
CA ARG A 145 -19.09 2.97 0.12
C ARG A 145 -19.26 4.48 0.20
N ARG A 146 -18.96 5.07 1.36
CA ARG A 146 -19.09 6.52 1.61
C ARG A 146 -18.03 7.36 0.89
N TRP A 147 -16.88 6.77 0.56
CA TRP A 147 -15.74 7.48 -0.04
C TRP A 147 -16.13 8.35 -1.24
N LYS A 148 -16.98 7.85 -2.16
CA LYS A 148 -17.39 8.58 -3.37
C LYS A 148 -18.05 9.94 -3.10
N SER A 149 -18.75 10.08 -1.99
CA SER A 149 -19.44 11.32 -1.59
C SER A 149 -18.77 12.01 -0.41
N HIS A 150 -17.65 11.46 0.09
CA HIS A 150 -16.96 11.99 1.25
C HIS A 150 -16.14 13.23 0.86
N LYS A 151 -16.23 14.27 1.67
CA LYS A 151 -15.40 15.47 1.53
C LYS A 151 -14.39 15.47 2.66
N CYS A 152 -13.12 15.36 2.30
CA CYS A 152 -12.03 15.52 3.24
C CYS A 152 -12.06 16.94 3.81
N ARG A 153 -11.89 17.06 5.13
CA ARG A 153 -11.73 18.35 5.78
C ARG A 153 -10.27 18.81 5.61
N HIS A 154 -10.07 20.07 5.24
CA HIS A 154 -8.76 20.71 5.19
C HIS A 154 -8.24 20.99 6.60
#